data_AF-A0A482VNQ5-F1
#
_entry.id   AF-A0A482VNQ5-F1
#
_cell.length_a   1.000
_cell.length_b   1.000
_cell.length_c   1.000
_cell.angle_alpha   90.00
_cell.angle_beta   90.00
_cell.angle_gamma   90.00
#
_symmetry.space_group_name_H-M   'P 1'
#
loop_
_entity.id
_entity.type
_entity.pdbx_description
1 polymer ?
#
loop_
_entity_poly.entity_id
_entity_poly.type
_entity_poly.pdbx_seq_one_letter_code
_entity_poly.pdbx_strand_id
1 'polypeptide(L)' 'MNVECGKEKHLKCLYCESSYYYKQDLEKHLRRIHKYIL' A
#
# COMPACT_ATOMS: atom_id res chain seq x y z
N MET A 1 -13.28 -14.98 -2.68
CA MET A 1 -12.32 -13.95 -3.14
C MET A 1 -11.04 -14.68 -3.47
N ASN A 2 -10.69 -14.80 -4.75
CA ASN A 2 -9.51 -15.52 -5.20
C ASN A 2 -8.29 -14.69 -4.83
N VAL A 3 -7.65 -15.02 -3.70
CA VAL A 3 -6.29 -14.55 -3.42
C VAL A 3 -5.39 -15.27 -4.41
N GLU A 4 -5.08 -14.59 -5.52
CA GLU A 4 -4.00 -15.01 -6.40
C GLU A 4 -2.70 -14.98 -5.57
N CYS A 5 -2.33 -16.13 -5.03
CA CYS A 5 -1.11 -16.34 -4.26
C CYS A 5 0.08 -16.18 -5.21
N GLY A 6 0.71 -15.00 -5.23
CA GLY A 6 1.94 -14.78 -6.01
C GLY A 6 2.22 -13.36 -6.49
N LYS A 7 1.29 -12.40 -6.41
CA LYS A 7 1.62 -11.00 -6.75
C LYS A 7 2.47 -10.39 -5.64
N GLU A 8 3.73 -10.08 -5.90
CA GLU A 8 4.58 -9.39 -4.92
C GLU A 8 4.03 -7.99 -4.61
N LYS A 9 4.20 -7.55 -3.36
CA LYS A 9 3.86 -6.20 -2.90
C LYS A 9 4.83 -5.20 -3.53
N HIS A 10 4.51 -4.78 -4.75
CA HIS A 10 5.33 -3.84 -5.52
C HIS A 10 5.17 -2.40 -5.03
N LEU A 11 4.16 -2.10 -4.21
CA LEU A 11 3.89 -0.75 -3.73
C LEU A 11 4.38 -0.57 -2.31
N LYS A 12 5.61 -0.07 -2.18
CA LYS A 12 6.23 0.25 -0.88
C LYS A 12 5.93 1.69 -0.50
N CYS A 13 5.67 1.92 0.79
CA CYS A 13 5.63 3.26 1.33
C CYS A 13 7.05 3.85 1.35
N LEU A 14 7.18 5.13 1.01
CA LEU A 14 8.46 5.85 1.05
C LEU A 14 8.80 6.35 2.46
N TYR A 15 7.81 6.41 3.36
CA TYR A 15 7.93 6.99 4.69
C TYR A 15 7.98 5.93 5.80
N CYS A 16 7.71 4.66 5.49
CA CYS A 16 7.80 3.54 6.43
C CYS A 16 7.98 2.20 5.69
N GLU A 17 8.22 1.13 6.44
CA GLU A 17 8.47 -0.22 5.89
C GLU A 17 7.18 -0.96 5.43
N SER A 18 6.05 -0.24 5.32
CA SER A 18 4.78 -0.84 4.87
C SER A 18 4.78 -1.07 3.36
N SER A 19 4.29 -2.25 2.95
CA SER A 19 4.17 -2.62 1.54
C SER A 19 2.77 -3.15 1.24
N TYR A 20 2.26 -2.82 0.05
CA TYR A 20 0.89 -3.05 -0.39
C TYR A 20 0.85 -3.67 -1.79
N TYR A 21 -0.23 -4.41 -2.08
CA TYR A 21 -0.48 -5.00 -3.39
C TYR A 21 -1.23 -4.05 -4.33
N TYR A 22 -2.04 -3.15 -3.77
CA TYR A 22 -2.92 -2.26 -4.52
C TYR A 22 -2.65 -0.80 -4.16
N LYS A 23 -2.74 0.08 -5.16
CA LYS A 23 -2.51 1.52 -4.98
C LYS A 23 -3.50 2.14 -3.99
N GLN A 24 -4.77 1.74 -4.04
CA GLN A 24 -5.79 2.21 -3.10
C GLN A 24 -5.43 1.98 -1.63
N ASP A 25 -4.75 0.87 -1.33
CA ASP A 25 -4.34 0.52 0.03
C ASP A 25 -3.15 1.37 0.46
N LEU A 26 -2.18 1.58 -0.44
CA LEU A 26 -1.08 2.51 -0.20
C LEU A 26 -1.61 3.95 0.01
N GLU A 27 -2.54 4.43 -0.82
CA GLU A 27 -3.11 5.78 -0.68
C GLU A 27 -3.89 5.96 0.63
N LYS A 28 -4.71 4.97 1.01
CA LYS A 28 -5.39 4.98 2.32
C LYS A 28 -4.37 5.00 3.47
N HIS A 29 -3.31 4.22 3.35
CA HIS A 29 -2.22 4.22 4.32
C HIS A 29 -1.53 5.59 4.40
N LEU A 30 -1.16 6.18 3.27
CA LEU A 30 -0.53 7.51 3.22
C LEU A 30 -1.44 8.58 3.84
N ARG A 31 -2.75 8.54 3.58
CA ARG A 31 -3.71 9.48 4.18
C ARG A 31 -3.92 9.27 5.67
N ARG A 32 -3.93 8.02 6.16
CA ARG A 32 -4.23 7.72 7.58
C ARG A 32 -3.00 7.82 8.48
N ILE A 33 -1.87 7.28 8.03
CA ILE A 33 -0.64 7.16 8.82
C ILE A 33 0.24 8.39 8.62
N HIS A 34 0.43 8.80 7.36
CA HIS A 34 1.30 9.91 7.01
C HIS A 34 0.55 11.23 6.79
N LYS A 35 -0.79 11.23 6.87
CA LYS A 35 -1.66 12.39 6.61
C LYS A 35 -1.34 13.08 5.28
N TYR A 36 -0.79 12.33 4.33
CA TYR A 36 -0.39 12.82 3.03
C TYR A 36 -1.56 12.73 2.07
N ILE A 37 -1.96 13.87 1.52
CA ILE A 37 -2.94 13.97 0.44
C ILE A 37 -2.12 13.98 -0.84
N LEU A 38 -2.21 12.87 -1.58
CA LEU A 38 -1.69 12.73 -2.94
C LEU A 38 -2.76 13.20 -3.92
#